data_AF-A0A6I3EVT7-F1
#
_entry.id   AF-A0A6I3EVT7-F1
#
_cell.length_a   1.000
_cell.length_b   1.000
_cell.length_c   1.000
_cell.angle_alpha   90.00
_cell.angle_beta   90.00
_cell.angle_gamma   90.00
#
_symmetry.space_group_name_H-M   'P 1'
#
loop_
_entity.id
_entity.type
_entity.pdbx_description
1 polymer ?
#
loop_
_entity_poly.entity_id
_entity_poly.type
_entity_poly.pdbx_seq_one_letter_code
_entity_poly.pdbx_strand_id
1 'polypeptide(L)'
;MSTQLALRLPDDLLAELDWLVLRCNYSNRTEAMRTAIEAAIKAERSRQIDEQYADAYTRRPQTDDELADLAWQTSPDLDEDEDWSWL
;
A
#
# COMPACT_ATOMS: atom_id res chain seq x y z
N MET A 1 21.77 8.93 -5.78
CA MET A 1 22.97 8.82 -4.92
C MET A 1 22.67 7.78 -3.85
N SER A 2 23.61 6.88 -3.52
CA SER A 2 23.40 5.86 -2.48
C SER A 2 24.49 5.95 -1.43
N THR A 3 24.13 5.74 -0.16
CA THR A 3 25.05 5.74 0.99
C THR A 3 25.19 4.32 1.53
N GLN A 4 26.40 3.91 1.88
CA GLN A 4 26.66 2.61 2.49
C GLN A 4 26.39 2.67 4.00
N LEU A 5 25.66 1.68 4.51
CA LEU A 5 25.34 1.53 5.92
C LEU A 5 25.84 0.16 6.41
N ALA A 6 26.71 0.15 7.41
CA ALA A 6 27.17 -1.10 8.04
C ALA A 6 26.26 -1.43 9.23
N LEU A 7 25.55 -2.56 9.14
CA LEU A 7 24.63 -3.05 10.17
C LEU A 7 25.13 -4.39 10.70
N ARG A 8 24.96 -4.61 12.00
CA ARG A 8 25.19 -5.91 12.62
C ARG A 8 23.84 -6.59 12.84
N LEU A 9 23.65 -7.75 12.21
CA LEU A 9 22.45 -8.56 12.35
C LEU A 9 22.76 -9.77 13.23
N PRO A 10 21.82 -10.21 14.10
CA PRO A 10 21.87 -11.53 14.71
C PRO A 10 21.86 -12.62 13.63
N ASP A 11 22.48 -13.76 13.91
CA ASP A 11 22.62 -14.85 12.94
C ASP A 11 21.26 -15.38 12.46
N ASP A 12 20.29 -15.47 13.36
CA ASP A 12 18.92 -15.91 13.02
C ASP A 12 18.26 -14.97 12.02
N LEU A 13 18.43 -13.65 12.19
CA LEU A 13 17.87 -12.65 11.29
C LEU A 13 18.58 -12.65 9.93
N LEU A 14 19.88 -12.96 9.91
CA LEU A 14 20.61 -13.15 8.66
C LEU A 14 20.10 -14.38 7.89
N ALA A 15 19.77 -15.46 8.60
CA ALA A 15 19.19 -16.66 8.00
C ALA A 15 17.79 -16.40 7.40
N GLU A 16 16.95 -15.62 8.08
CA GLU A 16 15.65 -15.19 7.55
C GLU A 16 15.81 -14.30 6.30
N LEU A 17 16.80 -13.39 6.29
CA LEU A 17 17.11 -12.58 5.12
C LEU A 17 17.57 -13.45 3.94
N ASP A 18 18.40 -14.48 4.19
CA ASP A 18 18.81 -15.43 3.17
C ASP A 18 17.64 -16.22 2.61
N TRP A 19 16.73 -16.64 3.48
CA TRP A 19 15.51 -17.31 3.07
C TRP A 19 14.64 -16.40 2.18
N LEU A 20 14.50 -15.11 2.52
CA LEU A 20 13.78 -14.13 1.70
C LEU A 20 14.43 -13.93 0.33
N VAL A 21 15.77 -13.87 0.27
CA VAL A 21 16.50 -13.76 -1.01
C VAL A 21 16.13 -14.91 -1.94
N LEU A 22 16.12 -16.14 -1.44
CA LEU A 22 15.76 -17.31 -2.23
C LEU A 22 14.26 -17.34 -2.56
N ARG A 23 13.41 -17.09 -1.56
CA ARG A 23 11.96 -17.23 -1.69
C ARG A 23 11.36 -16.22 -2.66
N CYS A 24 11.84 -14.98 -2.62
CA CYS A 24 11.38 -13.88 -3.47
C CYS A 24 12.26 -13.70 -4.71
N ASN A 25 13.25 -14.57 -4.91
CA ASN A 25 14.15 -14.57 -6.06
C ASN A 25 14.89 -13.22 -6.26
N TYR A 26 15.36 -12.64 -5.15
CA TYR A 26 16.20 -11.44 -5.18
C TYR A 26 17.62 -11.79 -5.65
N SER A 27 18.29 -10.84 -6.29
CA SER A 27 19.65 -11.04 -6.79
C SER A 27 20.68 -11.10 -5.66
N ASN A 28 20.44 -10.36 -4.57
CA ASN A 28 21.32 -10.32 -3.40
C ASN A 28 20.60 -9.79 -2.16
N ARG A 29 21.26 -9.94 -1.00
CA ARG A 29 20.78 -9.44 0.31
C ARG A 29 20.51 -7.93 0.33
N THR A 30 21.30 -7.13 -0.38
CA THR A 30 21.13 -5.67 -0.42
C THR A 30 19.84 -5.28 -1.14
N GLU A 31 19.51 -5.99 -2.23
CA GLU A 31 18.25 -5.82 -2.94
C GLU A 31 17.06 -6.18 -2.03
N ALA A 32 17.09 -7.36 -1.40
CA ALA A 32 16.06 -7.79 -0.46
C ALA A 32 15.88 -6.78 0.70
N MET A 33 16.99 -6.31 1.29
CA MET A 33 16.97 -5.32 2.36
C MET A 33 16.38 -3.99 1.89
N ARG A 34 16.75 -3.51 0.70
CA ARG A 34 16.21 -2.28 0.13
C ARG A 34 14.69 -2.40 -0.06
N THR A 35 14.24 -3.48 -0.69
CA THR A 35 12.81 -3.70 -0.94
C THR A 35 12.03 -3.80 0.37
N ALA A 36 12.57 -4.48 1.39
CA ALA A 36 11.96 -4.56 2.70
C ALA A 36 11.83 -3.18 3.37
N ILE A 37 12.89 -2.35 3.32
CA ILE A 37 12.87 -0.99 3.88
C ILE A 37 11.86 -0.10 3.13
N GLU A 38 11.83 -0.16 1.80
CA GLU A 38 10.87 0.59 0.99
C GLU A 38 9.42 0.20 1.31
N ALA A 39 9.15 -1.10 1.47
CA ALA A 39 7.85 -1.61 1.86
C ALA A 39 7.45 -1.12 3.27
N ALA A 40 8.38 -1.16 4.24
CA ALA A 40 8.13 -0.67 5.59
C ALA A 40 7.83 0.83 5.63
N ILE A 41 8.59 1.65 4.88
CA ILE A 41 8.34 3.09 4.76
C ILE A 41 6.99 3.36 4.13
N LYS A 42 6.63 2.61 3.07
CA LYS A 42 5.33 2.76 2.41
C LYS A 42 4.19 2.44 3.37
N ALA A 43 4.27 1.33 4.11
CA ALA A 43 3.27 0.94 5.08
C ALA A 43 3.06 2.00 6.17
N GLU A 44 4.15 2.54 6.72
CA GLU A 44 4.08 3.59 7.75
C GLU A 44 3.46 4.88 7.20
N ARG A 45 3.82 5.30 5.99
CA ARG A 45 3.22 6.48 5.35
C ARG A 45 1.74 6.30 5.10
N SER A 46 1.32 5.13 4.61
CA SER A 46 -0.10 4.81 4.43
C SER A 46 -0.84 4.89 5.76
N ARG A 47 -0.30 4.29 6.83
CA ARG A 47 -0.89 4.37 8.18
C ARG A 47 -1.05 5.80 8.66
N GLN A 48 -0.03 6.64 8.50
CA GLN A 48 -0.09 8.05 8.89
C GLN A 48 -1.17 8.83 8.13
N ILE A 49 -1.33 8.55 6.84
CA ILE A 49 -2.38 9.15 6.00
C ILE A 49 -3.76 8.70 6.50
N ASP A 50 -3.94 7.40 6.74
CA ASP A 50 -5.21 6.84 7.23
C ASP A 50 -5.61 7.44 8.58
N GLU A 51 -4.63 7.58 9.50
CA GLU A 51 -4.85 8.23 10.80
C GLU A 51 -5.25 9.70 10.64
N GLN A 52 -4.63 10.44 9.72
CA GLN A 52 -4.98 11.83 9.44
C GLN A 52 -6.39 11.96 8.85
N TYR A 53 -6.77 11.07 7.94
CA TYR A 53 -8.14 11.04 7.41
C TYR A 53 -9.16 10.72 8.49
N ALA A 54 -8.89 9.70 9.32
CA ALA A 54 -9.76 9.32 10.42
C ALA A 54 -9.95 10.48 11.42
N ASP A 55 -8.87 11.15 11.82
CA ASP A 55 -8.95 12.30 12.72
C ASP A 55 -9.70 13.48 12.08
N ALA A 56 -9.42 13.78 10.81
CA ALA A 56 -10.10 14.86 10.08
C ALA A 56 -11.61 14.64 10.01
N TYR A 57 -12.06 13.44 9.61
CA TYR A 57 -13.48 13.11 9.50
C TYR A 57 -14.16 12.88 10.85
N THR A 58 -13.40 12.54 11.90
CA THR A 58 -13.93 12.54 13.27
C THR A 58 -14.21 13.98 13.73
N ARG A 59 -13.30 14.92 13.46
CA ARG A 59 -13.46 16.33 13.87
C ARG A 59 -14.46 17.09 13.02
N ARG A 60 -14.56 16.76 11.73
CA ARG A 60 -15.49 17.34 10.78
C ARG A 60 -16.10 16.21 9.95
N PRO A 61 -17.19 15.61 10.46
CA PRO A 61 -17.94 14.64 9.68
C PRO A 61 -18.34 15.25 8.35
N GLN A 62 -18.36 14.41 7.32
CA GLN A 62 -18.92 14.80 6.02
C GLN A 62 -20.38 15.15 6.20
N THR A 63 -20.82 16.15 5.44
CA THR A 63 -22.22 16.55 5.39
C THR A 63 -23.03 15.58 4.54
N ASP A 64 -24.35 15.52 4.77
CA ASP A 64 -25.25 14.67 3.99
C ASP A 64 -25.25 15.05 2.49
N ASP A 65 -25.06 16.33 2.17
CA ASP A 65 -24.95 16.81 0.78
C ASP A 65 -23.67 16.32 0.10
N GLU A 66 -22.52 16.34 0.80
CA GLU A 66 -21.24 15.81 0.28
C GLU A 66 -21.30 14.29 0.06
N LEU A 67 -22.03 13.57 0.92
CA LEU A 67 -22.26 12.13 0.77
C LEU A 67 -23.22 11.81 -0.37
N ALA A 68 -24.24 12.64 -0.60
CA ALA A 68 -25.18 12.48 -1.71
C ALA A 68 -24.48 12.62 -3.08
N ASP A 69 -23.56 13.58 -3.22
CA ASP A 69 -22.78 13.77 -4.44
C ASP A 69 -21.83 12.59 -4.74
N LEU A 70 -21.27 11.95 -3.70
CA LEU A 70 -20.43 10.75 -3.86
C LEU A 70 -21.25 9.54 -4.31
N ALA A 71 -22.45 9.35 -3.75
CA ALA A 71 -23.34 8.26 -4.10
C ALA A 71 -23.73 8.28 -5.59
N TRP A 72 -23.94 9.47 -6.17
CA TRP A 72 -24.19 9.66 -7.59
C TRP A 72 -23.01 9.24 -8.49
N GLN A 73 -21.76 9.38 -8.03
CA GLN A 73 -20.57 9.05 -8.82
C GLN A 73 -20.18 7.56 -8.76
N THR A 74 -20.52 6.87 -7.67
CA THR A 74 -20.23 5.44 -7.48
C THR A 74 -21.37 4.52 -7.87
N SER A 75 -22.53 5.05 -8.26
CA SER A 75 -23.53 4.24 -8.96
C SER A 75 -22.87 3.76 -10.25
N PRO A 76 -22.66 2.44 -10.45
CA PRO A 76 -22.41 1.96 -11.78
C PRO A 76 -23.64 2.38 -12.59
N ASP A 77 -23.45 3.15 -13.66
CA ASP A 77 -24.42 3.15 -14.75
C ASP A 77 -24.49 1.69 -15.21
N LEU A 78 -25.39 0.93 -14.59
CA LEU A 78 -25.95 -0.26 -15.19
C LEU A 78 -26.82 0.29 -16.31
N ASP A 79 -26.19 0.62 -17.44
CA ASP A 79 -26.89 0.74 -18.70
C ASP A 79 -27.57 -0.63 -18.91
N GLU A 80 -28.84 -0.73 -18.48
CA GLU A 80 -29.68 -1.93 -18.64
C GLU A 80 -29.92 -2.28 -20.13
N ASP A 81 -29.37 -1.47 -21.05
CA ASP A 81 -29.54 -1.57 -22.50
C ASP A 81 -28.23 -1.81 -23.29
N GLU A 82 -27.14 -2.30 -22.69
CA GLU A 82 -26.03 -2.83 -23.48
C GLU A 82 -26.38 -4.22 -24.06
N ASP A 83 -26.94 -4.21 -25.27
CA ASP A 83 -27.16 -5.41 -26.08
C ASP A 83 -25.84 -6.05 -26.50
N TRP A 84 -25.38 -7.05 -25.74
CA TRP A 84 -24.21 -7.88 -26.04
C TRP A 84 -24.46 -8.95 -27.12
N SER A 85 -25.45 -8.80 -28.00
CA SER A 85 -25.85 -9.81 -29.01
C SER A 85 -24.83 -10.09 -30.13
N TRP A 86 -23.60 -9.56 -30.04
CA TRP A 86 -22.53 -9.81 -31.01
C TRP A 86 -21.26 -10.49 -30.46
N LEU A 87 -21.31 -11.09 -29.26
CA LEU A 87 -20.33 -12.09 -28.80
C LEU A 87 -20.95 -13.50 -28.83
#